data_AF-A0A968ULH2-F1
#
_entry.id   AF-A0A968ULH2-F1
#
_cell.length_a   1.000
_cell.length_b   1.000
_cell.length_c   1.000
_cell.angle_alpha   90.00
_cell.angle_beta   90.00
_cell.angle_gamma   90.00
#
_symmetry.space_group_name_H-M   'P 1'
#
loop_
_entity.id
_entity.type
_entity.pdbx_description
1 polymer ?
#
loop_
_entity_poly.entity_id
_entity_poly.type
_entity_poly.pdbx_seq_one_letter_code
_entity_poly.pdbx_strand_id
1 'polypeptide(L)'
;MVIDGNNTATSDYSFNLKDIAAAESLELATSIAGSLENGREVKLYQFKGTQGRVLDFNLDANSWSGANWRLYDPGNRIIASPSINSPDFQATLPIDGAYSLAVIGNSSEAIDFSFEVTDVTPISVSHTGLNTGISGTLTAGEVIDHGFTATAGTQIYLDSLGSSTWQVRMRLVAPDGSYVLNNHDSNNDIGAIVLPQTGEYSLQTYGYYSYSTGNYDFQLLELPQNSTSNATQSLSLGAVTSGTLNGLESQVYSFNGKLGQQILFNGINGVDVGAKLIAPNGTNIFDRGNYRYYNDGVHTLTQMVFII
;
A
#
# COMPACT_ATOMS: atom_id res chain seq x y z
N MET A 1 9.56 27.23 -33.43
CA MET A 1 8.15 27.52 -33.08
C MET A 1 7.60 28.49 -34.11
N VAL A 2 6.34 28.31 -34.53
CA VAL A 2 5.62 29.17 -35.48
C VAL A 2 4.31 29.57 -34.82
N ILE A 3 3.96 30.86 -34.89
CA ILE A 3 2.68 31.41 -34.41
C ILE A 3 1.91 31.86 -35.64
N ASP A 4 0.69 31.36 -35.81
CA ASP A 4 -0.17 31.67 -36.96
C ASP A 4 -1.59 31.98 -36.50
N GLY A 5 -2.24 32.93 -37.14
CA GLY A 5 -3.60 33.35 -36.85
C GLY A 5 -4.60 32.54 -37.66
N ASN A 6 -5.61 31.96 -37.02
CA ASN A 6 -6.69 31.28 -37.76
C ASN A 6 -7.68 32.31 -38.37
N ASN A 7 -8.03 32.14 -39.64
CA ASN A 7 -8.98 32.99 -40.39
C ASN A 7 -8.59 34.47 -40.44
N THR A 8 -9.44 35.36 -39.89
CA THR A 8 -9.25 36.82 -39.88
C THR A 8 -8.78 37.32 -38.51
N ALA A 9 -8.14 36.48 -37.70
CA ALA A 9 -7.70 36.87 -36.36
C ALA A 9 -6.66 38.00 -36.43
N THR A 10 -6.94 39.10 -35.75
CA THR A 10 -6.04 40.26 -35.59
C THR A 10 -5.65 40.48 -34.11
N SER A 11 -5.72 39.43 -33.29
CA SER A 11 -5.47 39.53 -31.85
C SER A 11 -3.98 39.58 -31.52
N ASP A 12 -3.64 40.30 -30.45
CA ASP A 12 -2.29 40.26 -29.87
C ASP A 12 -1.98 38.87 -29.31
N TYR A 13 -0.69 38.49 -29.33
CA TYR A 13 -0.20 37.24 -28.75
C TYR A 13 0.94 37.50 -27.75
N SER A 14 1.01 36.66 -26.72
CA SER A 14 2.14 36.57 -25.79
C SER A 14 2.25 35.14 -25.28
N PHE A 15 3.46 34.67 -25.05
CA PHE A 15 3.73 33.35 -24.49
C PHE A 15 5.08 33.36 -23.76
N ASN A 16 5.29 32.39 -22.89
CA ASN A 16 6.59 32.08 -22.30
C ASN A 16 6.96 30.62 -22.59
N LEU A 17 8.25 30.36 -22.81
CA LEU A 17 8.81 29.00 -22.85
C LEU A 17 9.71 28.87 -21.64
N LYS A 18 9.41 27.90 -20.77
CA LYS A 18 10.19 27.63 -19.55
C LYS A 18 10.92 26.30 -19.69
N ASP A 19 12.20 26.29 -19.33
CA ASP A 19 12.97 25.06 -19.18
C ASP A 19 12.65 24.44 -17.82
N ILE A 20 12.10 23.23 -17.83
CA ILE A 20 11.72 22.50 -16.62
C ILE A 20 12.96 22.20 -15.76
N ALA A 21 14.11 21.92 -16.38
CA ALA A 21 15.35 21.62 -15.65
C ALA A 21 15.93 22.86 -14.94
N ALA A 22 15.55 24.06 -15.39
CA ALA A 22 15.91 25.33 -14.78
C ALA A 22 14.86 25.85 -13.76
N ALA A 23 13.86 25.03 -13.41
CA ALA A 23 12.87 25.38 -12.41
C ALA A 23 13.52 25.65 -11.04
N GLU A 24 12.85 26.49 -10.25
CA GLU A 24 13.31 26.82 -8.90
C GLU A 24 13.32 25.56 -8.02
N SER A 25 14.35 25.41 -7.18
CA SER A 25 14.40 24.27 -6.25
C SER A 25 13.35 24.45 -5.16
N LEU A 26 12.56 23.41 -4.93
CA LEU A 26 11.60 23.29 -3.84
C LEU A 26 12.24 22.50 -2.71
N GLU A 27 12.41 23.15 -1.56
CA GLU A 27 12.88 22.51 -0.33
C GLU A 27 11.67 22.03 0.49
N LEU A 28 11.67 20.76 0.86
CA LEU A 28 10.60 20.17 1.68
C LEU A 28 10.57 20.79 3.08
N ALA A 29 9.39 20.82 3.70
CA ALA A 29 9.12 21.38 5.02
C ALA A 29 9.53 22.87 5.17
N THR A 30 9.46 23.60 4.06
CA THR A 30 9.65 25.06 4.04
C THR A 30 8.44 25.72 3.38
N SER A 31 7.98 26.82 3.97
CA SER A 31 6.93 27.64 3.35
C SER A 31 7.52 28.38 2.15
N ILE A 32 6.99 28.10 0.97
CA ILE A 32 7.37 28.74 -0.28
C ILE A 32 6.28 29.72 -0.67
N ALA A 33 6.62 31.01 -0.72
CA ALA A 33 5.75 32.07 -1.20
C ALA A 33 6.15 32.50 -2.62
N GLY A 34 5.15 32.89 -3.42
CA GLY A 34 5.37 33.39 -4.76
C GLY A 34 4.14 34.07 -5.33
N SER A 35 4.29 34.61 -6.53
CA SER A 35 3.23 35.24 -7.29
C SER A 35 3.25 34.74 -8.73
N LEU A 36 2.07 34.72 -9.34
CA LEU A 36 1.88 34.75 -10.79
C LEU A 36 1.57 36.20 -11.15
N GLU A 37 2.58 36.97 -11.55
CA GLU A 37 2.43 38.40 -11.88
C GLU A 37 1.46 38.60 -13.05
N ASN A 38 1.51 37.67 -14.01
CA ASN A 38 0.45 37.47 -14.97
C ASN A 38 -0.38 36.27 -14.54
N GLY A 39 -1.65 36.48 -14.20
CA GLY A 39 -2.57 35.43 -13.75
C GLY A 39 -2.79 34.27 -14.71
N ARG A 40 -2.24 34.32 -15.94
CA ARG A 40 -2.28 33.23 -16.95
C ARG A 40 -0.93 32.55 -17.15
N GLU A 41 0.07 32.84 -16.33
CA GLU A 41 1.38 32.20 -16.42
C GLU A 41 1.46 30.88 -15.63
N VAL A 42 2.58 30.18 -15.80
CA VAL A 42 2.91 28.98 -15.03
C VAL A 42 4.22 29.23 -14.27
N LYS A 43 4.26 28.97 -12.97
CA LYS A 43 5.51 28.93 -12.19
C LYS A 43 5.89 27.47 -11.92
N LEU A 44 7.15 27.13 -12.17
CA LEU A 44 7.66 25.77 -12.05
C LEU A 44 8.63 25.67 -10.89
N TYR A 45 8.49 24.59 -10.14
CA TYR A 45 9.37 24.19 -9.06
C TYR A 45 9.85 22.75 -9.30
N GLN A 46 11.03 22.40 -8.79
CA GLN A 46 11.58 21.05 -8.87
C GLN A 46 12.09 20.54 -7.52
N PHE A 47 11.95 19.25 -7.28
CA PHE A 47 12.53 18.58 -6.12
C PHE A 47 13.00 17.17 -6.49
N LYS A 48 13.95 16.64 -5.72
CA LYS A 48 14.38 15.25 -5.88
C LYS A 48 13.47 14.34 -5.08
N GLY A 49 12.78 13.43 -5.76
CA GLY A 49 11.93 12.41 -5.18
C GLY A 49 12.64 11.06 -5.05
N THR A 50 12.22 10.30 -4.03
CA THR A 50 12.57 8.88 -3.85
C THR A 50 11.29 8.05 -3.95
N GLN A 51 11.36 6.94 -4.67
CA GLN A 51 10.27 6.00 -4.82
C GLN A 51 9.70 5.59 -3.46
N GLY A 52 8.37 5.55 -3.36
CA GLY A 52 7.64 5.14 -2.16
C GLY A 52 7.43 6.24 -1.11
N ARG A 53 8.11 7.40 -1.23
CA ARG A 53 7.81 8.53 -0.35
C ARG A 53 6.40 9.04 -0.57
N VAL A 54 5.74 9.46 0.50
CA VAL A 54 4.44 10.12 0.46
C VAL A 54 4.65 11.58 0.84
N LEU A 55 4.34 12.48 -0.08
CA LEU A 55 4.45 13.91 0.15
C LEU A 55 3.05 14.52 0.26
N ASP A 56 2.87 15.42 1.23
CA ASP A 56 1.68 16.23 1.42
C ASP A 56 1.94 17.63 0.87
N PHE A 57 1.12 18.06 -0.09
CA PHE A 57 1.19 19.37 -0.73
C PHE A 57 0.06 20.21 -0.15
N ASN A 58 0.42 21.09 0.78
CA ASN A 58 -0.52 21.90 1.55
C ASN A 58 -0.46 23.35 1.05
N LEU A 59 -1.61 23.85 0.60
CA LEU A 59 -1.72 25.23 0.17
C LEU A 59 -1.90 26.11 1.40
N ASP A 60 -0.97 27.02 1.61
CA ASP A 60 -0.99 27.99 2.70
C ASP A 60 -1.28 29.41 2.17
N ALA A 61 -2.24 29.53 1.25
CA ALA A 61 -2.58 30.79 0.60
C ALA A 61 -3.92 31.33 1.10
N ASN A 62 -3.97 32.63 1.41
CA ASN A 62 -5.21 33.31 1.84
C ASN A 62 -6.32 33.29 0.76
N SER A 63 -5.94 33.18 -0.51
CA SER A 63 -6.87 33.02 -1.63
C SER A 63 -6.24 32.15 -2.72
N TRP A 64 -7.04 31.27 -3.31
CA TRP A 64 -6.61 30.37 -4.40
C TRP A 64 -7.65 30.33 -5.53
N SER A 65 -8.05 31.52 -5.99
CA SER A 65 -9.00 31.65 -7.08
C SER A 65 -8.27 31.86 -8.41
N GLY A 66 -8.64 31.09 -9.44
CA GLY A 66 -8.05 31.25 -10.77
C GLY A 66 -6.63 30.68 -10.88
N ALA A 67 -6.18 29.85 -9.95
CA ALA A 67 -4.97 29.05 -10.07
C ALA A 67 -5.26 27.57 -9.73
N ASN A 68 -4.37 26.68 -10.16
CA ASN A 68 -4.31 25.30 -9.70
C ASN A 68 -2.86 24.81 -9.82
N TRP A 69 -2.56 23.63 -9.30
CA TRP A 69 -1.27 22.99 -9.47
C TRP A 69 -1.36 21.62 -10.13
N ARG A 70 -0.23 21.20 -10.72
CA ARG A 70 -0.02 19.85 -11.25
C ARG A 70 1.35 19.34 -10.85
N LEU A 71 1.40 18.09 -10.40
CA LEU A 71 2.64 17.38 -10.10
C LEU A 71 3.00 16.45 -11.26
N TYR A 72 4.25 16.54 -11.71
CA TYR A 72 4.82 15.72 -12.77
C TYR A 72 5.95 14.84 -12.22
N ASP A 73 5.99 13.59 -12.70
CA ASP A 73 7.10 12.67 -12.42
C ASP A 73 8.33 12.93 -13.32
N PRO A 74 9.47 12.25 -13.07
CA PRO A 74 10.67 12.37 -13.91
C PRO A 74 10.47 11.99 -15.39
N GLY A 75 9.39 11.29 -15.72
CA GLY A 75 8.99 10.96 -17.09
C GLY A 75 8.01 11.96 -17.70
N ASN A 76 7.77 13.10 -17.05
CA ASN A 76 6.79 14.14 -17.42
C ASN A 76 5.33 13.67 -17.43
N ARG A 77 4.99 12.62 -16.67
CA ARG A 77 3.61 12.18 -16.49
C ARG A 77 2.98 12.90 -15.31
N ILE A 78 1.70 13.27 -15.44
CA ILE A 78 0.95 13.89 -14.34
C ILE A 78 0.66 12.83 -13.27
N ILE A 79 1.13 13.07 -12.05
CA ILE A 79 0.87 12.25 -10.86
C ILE A 79 -0.32 12.79 -10.07
N ALA A 80 -0.48 14.11 -10.03
CA ALA A 80 -1.60 14.76 -9.34
C ALA A 80 -2.05 16.02 -10.09
N SER A 81 -3.37 16.22 -10.13
CA SER A 81 -4.04 17.42 -10.65
C SER A 81 -5.35 17.60 -9.86
N PRO A 82 -5.28 18.09 -8.61
CA PRO A 82 -6.42 18.15 -7.72
C PRO A 82 -7.50 19.12 -8.20
N SER A 83 -8.68 19.03 -7.57
CA SER A 83 -9.78 19.95 -7.81
C SER A 83 -9.43 21.34 -7.29
N ILE A 84 -9.84 22.40 -7.98
CA ILE A 84 -9.62 23.77 -7.52
C ILE A 84 -10.28 24.07 -6.16
N ASN A 85 -11.38 23.36 -5.83
CA ASN A 85 -12.09 23.51 -4.56
C ASN A 85 -11.50 22.68 -3.41
N SER A 86 -10.51 21.83 -3.71
CA SER A 86 -9.79 20.99 -2.75
C SER A 86 -8.36 20.88 -3.25
N PRO A 87 -7.59 21.99 -3.22
CA PRO A 87 -6.28 22.05 -3.84
C PRO A 87 -5.30 21.10 -3.15
N ASP A 88 -5.38 20.94 -1.82
CA ASP A 88 -4.45 20.10 -1.06
C ASP A 88 -4.54 18.64 -1.48
N PHE A 89 -3.39 17.98 -1.54
CA PHE A 89 -3.30 16.58 -1.94
C PHE A 89 -2.06 15.89 -1.41
N GLN A 90 -2.15 14.57 -1.30
CA GLN A 90 -1.00 13.70 -1.06
C GLN A 90 -0.63 12.95 -2.34
N ALA A 91 0.67 12.73 -2.54
CA ALA A 91 1.18 11.94 -3.65
C ALA A 91 2.26 10.96 -3.18
N THR A 92 2.08 9.68 -3.51
CA THR A 92 3.14 8.68 -3.42
C THR A 92 4.01 8.74 -4.67
N LEU A 93 5.32 8.88 -4.49
CA LEU A 93 6.26 9.00 -5.59
C LEU A 93 6.52 7.63 -6.24
N PRO A 94 6.17 7.40 -7.51
CA PRO A 94 6.26 6.07 -8.11
C PRO A 94 7.67 5.64 -8.50
N ILE A 95 8.59 6.58 -8.70
CA ILE A 95 9.97 6.35 -9.15
C ILE A 95 10.95 7.36 -8.52
N ASP A 96 12.23 7.01 -8.49
CA ASP A 96 13.30 7.97 -8.16
C ASP A 96 13.47 9.00 -9.28
N GLY A 97 13.82 10.24 -8.92
CA GLY A 97 14.26 11.24 -9.89
C GLY A 97 13.84 12.67 -9.57
N ALA A 98 13.95 13.57 -10.54
CA ALA A 98 13.51 14.96 -10.42
C ALA A 98 12.02 15.09 -10.76
N TYR A 99 11.23 15.58 -9.81
CA TYR A 99 9.81 15.87 -9.98
C TYR A 99 9.64 17.37 -10.26
N SER A 100 8.53 17.72 -10.90
CA SER A 100 8.19 19.13 -11.17
C SER A 100 6.79 19.45 -10.67
N LEU A 101 6.67 20.51 -9.88
CA LEU A 101 5.39 21.08 -9.45
C LEU A 101 5.14 22.34 -10.28
N ALA A 102 4.03 22.37 -11.00
CA ALA A 102 3.60 23.53 -11.78
C ALA A 102 2.45 24.22 -11.06
N VAL A 103 2.60 25.49 -10.71
CA VAL A 103 1.52 26.40 -10.30
C VAL A 103 1.03 27.12 -11.55
N ILE A 104 -0.22 26.89 -11.94
CA ILE A 104 -0.81 27.25 -13.22
C ILE A 104 -1.93 28.25 -12.99
N GLY A 105 -1.77 29.45 -13.53
CA GLY A 105 -2.77 30.50 -13.50
C GLY A 105 -3.79 30.40 -14.65
N ASN A 106 -5.00 30.86 -14.38
CA ASN A 106 -6.11 31.05 -15.30
C ASN A 106 -6.96 32.29 -14.93
N SER A 107 -6.33 33.34 -14.41
CA SER A 107 -6.95 34.62 -14.04
C SER A 107 -6.47 35.75 -14.94
N SER A 108 -7.24 36.84 -15.05
CA SER A 108 -6.73 38.10 -15.63
C SER A 108 -5.86 38.89 -14.67
N GLU A 109 -6.04 38.67 -13.36
CA GLU A 109 -5.33 39.37 -12.30
C GLU A 109 -4.13 38.58 -11.80
N ALA A 110 -3.15 39.26 -11.21
CA ALA A 110 -2.05 38.60 -10.51
C ALA A 110 -2.57 37.71 -9.37
N ILE A 111 -1.84 36.63 -9.09
CA ILE A 111 -2.22 35.64 -8.07
C ILE A 111 -1.03 35.42 -7.14
N ASP A 112 -1.18 35.84 -5.89
CA ASP A 112 -0.22 35.48 -4.83
C ASP A 112 -0.55 34.11 -4.28
N PHE A 113 0.49 33.39 -3.88
CA PHE A 113 0.35 32.07 -3.29
C PHE A 113 1.46 31.75 -2.29
N SER A 114 1.14 30.84 -1.41
CA SER A 114 2.10 30.16 -0.55
C SER A 114 1.69 28.70 -0.39
N PHE A 115 2.68 27.82 -0.27
CA PHE A 115 2.46 26.42 0.00
C PHE A 115 3.64 25.83 0.76
N GLU A 116 3.39 24.68 1.38
CA GLU A 116 4.41 23.84 1.98
C GLU A 116 4.27 22.42 1.43
N VAL A 117 5.40 21.77 1.18
CA VAL A 117 5.41 20.33 0.85
C VAL A 117 6.13 19.58 1.94
N THR A 118 5.43 18.69 2.64
CA THR A 118 6.00 17.93 3.75
C THR A 118 6.14 16.45 3.40
N ASP A 119 7.19 15.82 3.93
CA ASP A 119 7.35 14.37 3.84
C ASP A 119 6.51 13.72 4.95
N VAL A 120 5.41 13.09 4.56
CA VAL A 120 4.49 12.37 5.44
C VAL A 120 4.60 10.86 5.21
N THR A 121 5.75 10.40 4.68
CA THR A 121 6.00 8.97 4.48
C THR A 121 5.78 8.24 5.80
N PRO A 122 4.85 7.25 5.85
CA PRO A 122 4.62 6.48 7.05
C PRO A 122 5.93 5.90 7.58
N ILE A 123 6.19 6.10 8.88
CA ILE A 123 7.34 5.49 9.53
C ILE A 123 7.22 3.97 9.40
N SER A 124 8.26 3.33 8.91
CA SER A 124 8.36 1.87 8.88
C SER A 124 9.19 1.36 10.06
N VAL A 125 8.82 0.18 10.55
CA VAL A 125 9.58 -0.57 11.56
C VAL A 125 9.99 -1.91 11.00
N SER A 126 11.09 -2.46 11.49
CA SER A 126 11.46 -3.84 11.18
C SER A 126 10.38 -4.78 11.69
N HIS A 127 9.95 -5.72 10.86
CA HIS A 127 9.00 -6.75 11.26
C HIS A 127 9.70 -7.82 12.10
N THR A 128 9.10 -8.18 13.23
CA THR A 128 9.58 -9.22 14.16
C THR A 128 8.41 -10.06 14.65
N GLY A 129 8.63 -11.32 15.06
CA GLY A 129 7.55 -12.18 15.57
C GLY A 129 6.57 -12.73 14.52
N LEU A 130 6.82 -12.46 13.23
CA LEU A 130 6.09 -13.03 12.10
C LEU A 130 6.85 -14.22 11.50
N ASN A 131 6.12 -15.09 10.82
CA ASN A 131 6.60 -16.27 10.08
C ASN A 131 7.26 -17.34 10.97
N THR A 132 6.78 -17.45 12.20
CA THR A 132 7.22 -18.44 13.17
C THR A 132 6.02 -19.10 13.82
N GLY A 133 6.07 -20.42 13.99
CA GLY A 133 5.08 -21.18 14.75
C GLY A 133 5.15 -20.86 16.24
N ILE A 134 3.99 -20.71 16.85
CA ILE A 134 3.78 -20.40 18.26
C ILE A 134 2.78 -21.42 18.80
N SER A 135 3.21 -22.19 19.79
CA SER A 135 2.36 -23.15 20.49
C SER A 135 2.47 -23.03 22.00
N GLY A 136 1.43 -23.46 22.69
CA GLY A 136 1.36 -23.42 24.14
C GLY A 136 0.08 -24.03 24.70
N THR A 137 -0.09 -23.88 26.01
CA THR A 137 -1.29 -24.32 26.74
C THR A 137 -1.84 -23.13 27.53
N LEU A 138 -3.12 -22.86 27.31
CA LEU A 138 -3.90 -21.86 28.04
C LEU A 138 -4.44 -22.45 29.35
N THR A 139 -4.16 -21.78 30.47
CA THR A 139 -4.79 -22.07 31.76
C THR A 139 -6.04 -21.23 32.01
N ALA A 140 -6.89 -21.67 32.94
CA ALA A 140 -8.20 -21.04 33.18
C ALA A 140 -8.05 -19.59 33.67
N GLY A 141 -8.68 -18.67 32.94
CA GLY A 141 -8.67 -17.23 33.26
C GLY A 141 -7.43 -16.48 32.79
N GLU A 142 -6.49 -17.18 32.15
CA GLU A 142 -5.27 -16.60 31.60
C GLU A 142 -5.53 -15.84 30.29
N VAL A 143 -4.67 -14.86 30.02
CA VAL A 143 -4.49 -14.24 28.71
C VAL A 143 -2.99 -14.31 28.41
N ILE A 144 -2.63 -14.90 27.28
CA ILE A 144 -1.24 -15.01 26.84
C ILE A 144 -1.01 -14.01 25.70
N ASP A 145 -0.07 -13.10 25.89
CA ASP A 145 0.33 -12.09 24.91
C ASP A 145 1.45 -12.60 24.00
N HIS A 146 1.25 -12.50 22.69
CA HIS A 146 2.28 -12.73 21.67
C HIS A 146 2.55 -11.42 20.92
N GLY A 147 3.67 -10.78 21.28
CA GLY A 147 4.09 -9.51 20.69
C GLY A 147 4.75 -9.67 19.32
N PHE A 148 4.44 -8.77 18.39
CA PHE A 148 5.11 -8.67 17.10
C PHE A 148 5.12 -7.23 16.60
N THR A 149 6.12 -6.85 15.82
CA THR A 149 6.21 -5.51 15.21
C THR A 149 5.81 -5.55 13.75
N ALA A 150 5.05 -4.54 13.31
CA ALA A 150 4.72 -4.37 11.91
C ALA A 150 4.53 -2.90 11.53
N THR A 151 4.74 -2.59 10.25
CA THR A 151 4.43 -1.28 9.65
C THR A 151 2.95 -1.22 9.27
N ALA A 152 2.35 -0.03 9.32
CA ALA A 152 0.99 0.19 8.80
C ALA A 152 0.87 -0.26 7.33
N GLY A 153 -0.24 -0.90 6.98
CA GLY A 153 -0.50 -1.47 5.66
C GLY A 153 -0.01 -2.90 5.49
N THR A 154 0.88 -3.40 6.36
CA THR A 154 1.30 -4.81 6.36
C THR A 154 0.08 -5.73 6.42
N GLN A 155 0.07 -6.76 5.57
CA GLN A 155 -0.96 -7.79 5.61
C GLN A 155 -0.43 -9.04 6.29
N ILE A 156 -1.28 -9.68 7.09
CA ILE A 156 -0.95 -10.94 7.75
C ILE A 156 -2.04 -11.99 7.51
N TYR A 157 -1.67 -13.25 7.65
CA TYR A 157 -2.54 -14.41 7.70
C TYR A 157 -2.29 -15.15 9.00
N LEU A 158 -3.34 -15.31 9.80
CA LEU A 158 -3.32 -16.15 10.99
C LEU A 158 -3.65 -17.56 10.56
N ASP A 159 -2.66 -18.43 10.59
CA ASP A 159 -2.74 -19.84 10.22
C ASP A 159 -2.83 -20.68 11.49
N SER A 160 -3.94 -21.40 11.67
CA SER A 160 -4.16 -22.27 12.81
C SER A 160 -3.53 -23.63 12.52
N LEU A 161 -2.44 -23.94 13.21
CA LEU A 161 -1.77 -25.25 13.15
C LEU A 161 -2.46 -26.31 14.02
N GLY A 162 -3.41 -25.88 14.84
CA GLY A 162 -4.33 -26.75 15.58
C GLY A 162 -4.61 -26.24 16.99
N SER A 163 -5.80 -26.53 17.49
CA SER A 163 -6.13 -26.31 18.90
C SER A 163 -6.94 -27.49 19.44
N SER A 164 -6.92 -27.61 20.76
CA SER A 164 -7.64 -28.68 21.46
C SER A 164 -9.15 -28.39 21.60
N THR A 165 -9.60 -27.14 21.40
CA THR A 165 -10.99 -26.74 21.62
C THR A 165 -11.32 -25.39 20.96
N TRP A 166 -12.57 -25.21 20.55
CA TRP A 166 -13.12 -23.92 20.06
C TRP A 166 -13.20 -22.84 21.14
N GLN A 167 -13.06 -23.24 22.41
CA GLN A 167 -13.13 -22.35 23.56
C GLN A 167 -11.86 -21.52 23.76
N VAL A 168 -10.76 -21.86 23.09
CA VAL A 168 -9.59 -20.99 23.00
C VAL A 168 -9.84 -19.98 21.89
N ARG A 169 -9.71 -18.70 22.24
CA ARG A 169 -9.97 -17.56 21.36
C ARG A 169 -8.73 -16.72 21.19
N MET A 170 -8.68 -16.00 20.08
CA MET A 170 -7.63 -15.04 19.76
C MET A 170 -8.22 -13.65 19.51
N ARG A 171 -7.48 -12.62 19.90
CA ARG A 171 -7.76 -11.22 19.54
C ARG A 171 -6.46 -10.50 19.22
N LEU A 172 -6.47 -9.65 18.21
CA LEU A 172 -5.32 -8.87 17.78
C LEU A 172 -5.48 -7.43 18.25
N VAL A 173 -4.54 -6.97 19.07
CA VAL A 173 -4.50 -5.62 19.65
C VAL A 173 -3.48 -4.77 18.90
N ALA A 174 -3.91 -3.61 18.42
CA ALA A 174 -3.09 -2.60 17.76
C ALA A 174 -2.25 -1.78 18.76
N PRO A 175 -1.23 -1.03 18.30
CA PRO A 175 -0.41 -0.18 19.16
C PRO A 175 -1.19 0.81 20.05
N ASP A 176 -2.34 1.30 19.59
CA ASP A 176 -3.22 2.19 20.34
C ASP A 176 -4.18 1.47 21.32
N GLY A 177 -4.13 0.14 21.39
CA GLY A 177 -5.00 -0.69 22.22
C GLY A 177 -6.34 -1.07 21.57
N SER A 178 -6.62 -0.62 20.35
CA SER A 178 -7.81 -1.03 19.61
C SER A 178 -7.71 -2.48 19.11
N TYR A 179 -8.86 -3.13 18.89
CA TYR A 179 -8.89 -4.48 18.35
C TYR A 179 -8.96 -4.45 16.81
N VAL A 180 -7.97 -5.05 16.15
CA VAL A 180 -7.99 -5.34 14.71
C VAL A 180 -8.81 -6.60 14.43
N LEU A 181 -8.74 -7.58 15.34
CA LEU A 181 -9.49 -8.83 15.33
C LEU A 181 -9.91 -9.13 16.76
N ASN A 182 -11.11 -9.67 16.98
CA ASN A 182 -11.59 -10.04 18.31
C ASN A 182 -12.46 -11.29 18.28
N ASN A 183 -12.42 -12.07 19.37
CA ASN A 183 -13.20 -13.28 19.56
C ASN A 183 -13.09 -14.29 18.40
N HIS A 184 -11.89 -14.41 17.85
CA HIS A 184 -11.60 -15.35 16.77
C HIS A 184 -11.38 -16.76 17.35
N ASP A 185 -11.90 -17.79 16.68
CA ASP A 185 -11.65 -19.17 17.08
C ASP A 185 -10.21 -19.56 16.79
N SER A 186 -9.50 -20.11 17.78
CA SER A 186 -8.11 -20.48 17.57
C SER A 186 -7.90 -21.69 16.66
N ASN A 187 -8.98 -22.36 16.22
CA ASN A 187 -8.93 -23.48 15.26
C ASN A 187 -9.13 -23.05 13.80
N ASN A 188 -9.44 -21.77 13.57
CA ASN A 188 -9.78 -21.29 12.25
C ASN A 188 -8.69 -20.37 11.74
N ASP A 189 -8.40 -20.46 10.45
CA ASP A 189 -7.54 -19.50 9.79
C ASP A 189 -8.29 -18.20 9.53
N ILE A 190 -7.56 -17.11 9.41
CA ILE A 190 -8.11 -15.85 8.93
C ILE A 190 -7.05 -14.98 8.25
N GLY A 191 -7.42 -14.44 7.10
CA GLY A 191 -6.62 -13.47 6.35
C GLY A 191 -7.24 -13.16 4.98
N ALA A 192 -6.76 -12.14 4.27
CA ALA A 192 -5.71 -11.20 4.68
C ALA A 192 -6.22 -10.17 5.72
N ILE A 193 -5.47 -9.96 6.79
CA ILE A 193 -5.74 -8.90 7.77
C ILE A 193 -4.78 -7.74 7.50
N VAL A 194 -5.29 -6.55 7.22
CA VAL A 194 -4.49 -5.33 7.06
C VAL A 194 -4.24 -4.70 8.42
N LEU A 195 -2.98 -4.47 8.76
CA LEU A 195 -2.56 -3.83 9.99
C LEU A 195 -2.65 -2.30 9.85
N PRO A 196 -3.47 -1.60 10.64
CA PRO A 196 -3.77 -0.19 10.40
C PRO A 196 -2.68 0.78 10.85
N GLN A 197 -1.75 0.33 11.71
CA GLN A 197 -0.78 1.19 12.41
C GLN A 197 0.64 0.62 12.34
N THR A 198 1.63 1.50 12.42
CA THR A 198 3.03 1.11 12.63
C THR A 198 3.28 0.96 14.13
N GLY A 199 3.83 -0.17 14.56
CA GLY A 199 4.28 -0.36 15.94
C GLY A 199 4.21 -1.79 16.43
N GLU A 200 4.15 -1.92 17.75
CA GLU A 200 3.98 -3.18 18.48
C GLU A 200 2.52 -3.59 18.53
N TYR A 201 2.24 -4.81 18.06
CA TYR A 201 0.94 -5.47 18.17
C TYR A 201 1.02 -6.58 19.22
N SER A 202 -0.12 -6.92 19.83
CA SER A 202 -0.24 -8.13 20.66
C SER A 202 -1.35 -9.03 20.12
N LEU A 203 -1.00 -10.24 19.69
CA LEU A 203 -1.96 -11.30 19.49
C LEU A 203 -2.18 -12.01 20.83
N GLN A 204 -3.38 -11.83 21.39
CA GLN A 204 -3.75 -12.36 22.69
C GLN A 204 -4.56 -13.64 22.54
N THR A 205 -4.05 -14.72 23.13
CA THR A 205 -4.75 -16.00 23.27
C THR A 205 -5.46 -16.04 24.63
N TYR A 206 -6.75 -16.34 24.66
CA TYR A 206 -7.56 -16.31 25.87
C TYR A 206 -8.72 -17.29 25.83
N GLY A 207 -9.35 -17.53 26.98
CA GLY A 207 -10.50 -18.42 27.12
C GLY A 207 -11.82 -17.72 26.81
N TYR A 208 -12.70 -18.33 26.01
CA TYR A 208 -14.07 -17.82 25.79
C TYR A 208 -14.88 -17.73 27.10
N TYR A 209 -14.66 -18.69 28.01
CA TYR A 209 -15.15 -18.67 29.38
C TYR A 209 -13.98 -18.56 30.36
N SER A 210 -14.24 -18.11 31.58
CA SER A 210 -13.21 -17.97 32.63
C SER A 210 -12.59 -19.30 33.07
N TYR A 211 -13.22 -20.43 32.75
CA TYR A 211 -12.74 -21.77 33.03
C TYR A 211 -12.16 -22.48 31.80
N SER A 212 -12.16 -21.84 30.64
CA SER A 212 -11.63 -22.45 29.41
C SER A 212 -10.14 -22.71 29.57
N THR A 213 -9.72 -23.92 29.21
CA THR A 213 -8.33 -24.35 29.13
C THR A 213 -8.11 -25.04 27.79
N GLY A 214 -6.89 -25.08 27.29
CA GLY A 214 -6.59 -25.86 26.08
C GLY A 214 -5.26 -25.51 25.45
N ASN A 215 -4.76 -26.41 24.61
CA ASN A 215 -3.60 -26.13 23.77
C ASN A 215 -3.99 -25.28 22.57
N TYR A 216 -3.04 -24.46 22.12
CA TYR A 216 -3.10 -23.70 20.88
C TYR A 216 -1.79 -23.86 20.12
N ASP A 217 -1.87 -23.83 18.80
CA ASP A 217 -0.74 -23.86 17.87
C ASP A 217 -1.14 -23.04 16.63
N PHE A 218 -0.34 -22.03 16.29
CA PHE A 218 -0.60 -21.14 15.17
C PHE A 218 0.69 -20.52 14.64
N GLN A 219 0.62 -19.92 13.46
CA GLN A 219 1.65 -19.01 12.98
C GLN A 219 1.01 -17.74 12.41
N LEU A 220 1.72 -16.62 12.57
CA LEU A 220 1.37 -15.36 11.91
C LEU A 220 2.23 -15.20 10.67
N LEU A 221 1.67 -15.45 9.50
CA LEU A 221 2.37 -15.34 8.23
C LEU A 221 2.24 -13.91 7.69
N GLU A 222 3.36 -13.31 7.31
CA GLU A 222 3.34 -12.03 6.61
C GLU A 222 2.94 -12.25 5.15
N LEU A 223 1.96 -11.48 4.69
CA LEU A 223 1.48 -11.47 3.32
C LEU A 223 2.19 -10.34 2.54
N PRO A 224 3.15 -10.67 1.66
CA PRO A 224 4.04 -9.71 1.02
C PRO A 224 3.33 -8.83 -0.01
N GLN A 225 3.37 -7.52 0.19
CA GLN A 225 2.84 -6.53 -0.77
C GLN A 225 3.90 -5.98 -1.72
N ASN A 226 5.18 -6.29 -1.49
CA ASN A 226 6.31 -5.85 -2.29
C ASN A 226 7.45 -6.88 -2.23
N SER A 227 8.45 -6.73 -3.10
CA SER A 227 9.59 -7.65 -3.19
C SER A 227 10.57 -7.56 -2.00
N THR A 228 10.27 -6.77 -0.96
CA THR A 228 11.16 -6.51 0.18
C THR A 228 10.67 -7.10 1.50
N SER A 229 9.55 -7.84 1.50
CA SER A 229 9.11 -8.56 2.70
C SER A 229 10.05 -9.75 2.98
N ASN A 230 10.51 -9.88 4.23
CA ASN A 230 11.45 -10.92 4.64
C ASN A 230 10.88 -12.35 4.55
N ALA A 231 9.56 -12.48 4.38
CA ALA A 231 8.83 -13.75 4.41
C ALA A 231 8.75 -14.48 3.05
N THR A 232 9.23 -13.88 1.96
CA THR A 232 8.84 -14.33 0.62
C THR A 232 9.63 -15.53 0.11
N GLN A 233 8.93 -16.64 -0.12
CA GLN A 233 9.28 -17.56 -1.20
C GLN A 233 8.79 -16.94 -2.54
N SER A 234 9.68 -16.22 -3.21
CA SER A 234 9.38 -15.65 -4.53
C SER A 234 9.29 -16.73 -5.60
N LEU A 235 8.21 -16.73 -6.38
CA LEU A 235 7.97 -17.65 -7.49
C LEU A 235 8.28 -17.00 -8.83
N SER A 236 8.77 -17.81 -9.76
CA SER A 236 8.92 -17.46 -11.16
C SER A 236 7.74 -18.01 -11.97
N LEU A 237 7.01 -17.13 -12.67
CA LEU A 237 5.91 -17.54 -13.52
C LEU A 237 6.39 -18.55 -14.58
N GLY A 238 5.69 -19.68 -14.69
CA GLY A 238 6.00 -20.78 -15.63
C GLY A 238 6.95 -21.84 -15.08
N ALA A 239 7.58 -21.62 -13.91
CA ALA A 239 8.36 -22.65 -13.24
C ALA A 239 7.48 -23.56 -12.36
N VAL A 240 7.86 -24.83 -12.22
CA VAL A 240 7.24 -25.73 -11.25
C VAL A 240 7.73 -25.35 -9.86
N THR A 241 6.78 -25.05 -8.97
CA THR A 241 7.05 -24.87 -7.54
C THR A 241 6.65 -26.15 -6.81
N SER A 242 7.47 -26.59 -5.86
CA SER A 242 7.21 -27.79 -5.07
C SER A 242 7.61 -27.57 -3.62
N GLY A 243 6.82 -28.13 -2.72
CA GLY A 243 7.03 -28.06 -1.28
C GLY A 243 6.28 -29.19 -0.59
N THR A 244 6.41 -29.25 0.73
CA THR A 244 5.70 -30.20 1.59
C THR A 244 5.03 -29.43 2.71
N LEU A 245 3.80 -29.79 3.04
CA LEU A 245 3.06 -29.25 4.18
C LEU A 245 3.07 -30.24 5.33
N ASN A 246 3.18 -29.74 6.56
CA ASN A 246 3.18 -30.55 7.78
C ASN A 246 1.83 -30.46 8.51
N GLY A 247 0.73 -30.76 7.82
CA GLY A 247 -0.62 -30.87 8.41
C GLY A 247 -1.16 -29.55 8.98
N LEU A 248 -2.28 -29.05 8.45
CA LEU A 248 -2.87 -27.73 8.77
C LEU A 248 -1.97 -26.51 8.46
N GLU A 249 -0.67 -26.71 8.20
CA GLU A 249 0.26 -25.67 7.77
C GLU A 249 -0.18 -25.00 6.45
N SER A 250 -0.16 -23.66 6.46
CA SER A 250 -0.15 -22.82 5.26
C SER A 250 1.26 -22.33 4.92
N GLN A 251 1.56 -22.22 3.63
CA GLN A 251 2.79 -21.59 3.14
C GLN A 251 2.44 -20.45 2.18
N VAL A 252 3.15 -19.34 2.32
CA VAL A 252 2.91 -18.11 1.53
C VAL A 252 3.97 -17.97 0.46
N TYR A 253 3.51 -17.76 -0.76
CA TYR A 253 4.32 -17.49 -1.93
C TYR A 253 3.97 -16.13 -2.54
N SER A 254 4.92 -15.52 -3.24
CA SER A 254 4.66 -14.27 -3.96
C SER A 254 5.25 -14.25 -5.35
N PHE A 255 4.69 -13.45 -6.24
CA PHE A 255 5.29 -13.18 -7.55
C PHE A 255 4.96 -11.76 -8.03
N ASN A 256 5.82 -11.24 -8.90
CA ASN A 256 5.62 -9.95 -9.55
C ASN A 256 4.84 -10.15 -10.86
N GLY A 257 3.67 -9.51 -10.94
CA GLY A 257 2.83 -9.47 -12.13
C GLY A 257 2.89 -8.13 -12.85
N LYS A 258 2.29 -8.04 -14.04
CA LYS A 258 2.05 -6.78 -14.76
C LYS A 258 0.56 -6.50 -14.84
N LEU A 259 0.18 -5.22 -14.82
CA LEU A 259 -1.20 -4.81 -15.03
C LEU A 259 -1.71 -5.32 -16.40
N GLY A 260 -2.87 -5.97 -16.39
CA GLY A 260 -3.47 -6.60 -17.57
C GLY A 260 -2.85 -7.95 -17.97
N GLN A 261 -1.82 -8.42 -17.27
CA GLN A 261 -1.26 -9.75 -17.51
C GLN A 261 -2.28 -10.81 -17.15
N GLN A 262 -2.39 -11.85 -17.99
CA GLN A 262 -3.25 -12.99 -17.71
C GLN A 262 -2.42 -14.13 -17.13
N ILE A 263 -2.94 -14.77 -16.09
CA ILE A 263 -2.32 -15.92 -15.44
C ILE A 263 -3.33 -17.07 -15.32
N LEU A 264 -2.79 -18.27 -15.17
CA LEU A 264 -3.56 -19.48 -14.88
C LEU A 264 -2.83 -20.24 -13.78
N PHE A 265 -3.58 -20.69 -12.78
CA PHE A 265 -3.07 -21.59 -11.75
C PHE A 265 -3.30 -23.04 -12.15
N ASN A 266 -2.22 -23.82 -12.21
CA ASN A 266 -2.23 -25.23 -12.60
C ASN A 266 -1.74 -26.10 -11.43
N GLY A 267 -2.66 -26.80 -10.78
CA GLY A 267 -2.36 -27.71 -9.68
C GLY A 267 -1.80 -29.04 -10.17
N ILE A 268 -0.47 -29.20 -10.17
CA ILE A 268 0.19 -30.42 -10.69
C ILE A 268 0.01 -31.62 -9.73
N ASN A 269 0.15 -31.41 -8.41
CA ASN A 269 0.03 -32.45 -7.38
C ASN A 269 -0.35 -31.84 -6.02
N GLY A 270 -1.18 -32.53 -5.22
CA GLY A 270 -1.67 -32.02 -3.93
C GLY A 270 -3.10 -32.50 -3.67
N VAL A 271 -3.24 -33.69 -3.09
CA VAL A 271 -4.54 -34.21 -2.61
C VAL A 271 -4.82 -33.57 -1.26
N ASP A 272 -6.03 -33.08 -1.08
CA ASP A 272 -6.51 -32.34 0.11
C ASP A 272 -5.70 -31.08 0.43
N VAL A 273 -5.11 -30.47 -0.60
CA VAL A 273 -4.42 -29.19 -0.49
C VAL A 273 -5.23 -28.11 -1.21
N GLY A 274 -5.42 -26.98 -0.53
CA GLY A 274 -6.03 -25.78 -1.09
C GLY A 274 -5.01 -24.76 -1.57
N ALA A 275 -5.43 -23.85 -2.45
CA ALA A 275 -4.63 -22.71 -2.88
C ALA A 275 -5.54 -21.48 -3.01
N LYS A 276 -5.00 -20.32 -2.65
CA LYS A 276 -5.74 -19.06 -2.64
C LYS A 276 -4.86 -17.95 -3.19
N LEU A 277 -5.33 -17.28 -4.24
CA LEU A 277 -4.62 -16.12 -4.78
C LEU A 277 -5.22 -14.84 -4.20
N ILE A 278 -4.39 -14.03 -3.55
CA ILE A 278 -4.75 -12.77 -2.93
C ILE A 278 -4.05 -11.63 -3.67
N ALA A 279 -4.82 -10.61 -4.05
CA ALA A 279 -4.30 -9.37 -4.60
C ALA A 279 -3.65 -8.49 -3.50
N PRO A 280 -2.74 -7.57 -3.84
CA PRO A 280 -2.06 -6.69 -2.87
C PRO A 280 -3.01 -5.89 -2.00
N ASN A 281 -4.20 -5.56 -2.49
CA ASN A 281 -5.24 -4.90 -1.72
C ASN A 281 -6.04 -5.84 -0.78
N GLY A 282 -5.61 -7.10 -0.61
CA GLY A 282 -6.26 -8.11 0.23
C GLY A 282 -7.44 -8.84 -0.41
N THR A 283 -7.76 -8.55 -1.68
CA THR A 283 -8.91 -9.18 -2.36
C THR A 283 -8.55 -10.59 -2.83
N ASN A 284 -9.40 -11.57 -2.53
CA ASN A 284 -9.26 -12.92 -3.07
C ASN A 284 -9.62 -12.95 -4.55
N ILE A 285 -8.68 -13.38 -5.38
CA ILE A 285 -8.88 -13.61 -6.83
C ILE A 285 -9.47 -15.00 -7.04
N PHE A 286 -8.92 -16.00 -6.37
CA PHE A 286 -9.49 -17.33 -6.32
C PHE A 286 -9.23 -17.98 -4.96
N ASP A 287 -10.08 -18.96 -4.65
CA ASP A 287 -9.96 -19.85 -3.51
C ASP A 287 -10.41 -21.23 -3.99
N ARG A 288 -9.49 -22.19 -3.99
CA ARG A 288 -9.68 -23.53 -4.56
C ARG A 288 -9.17 -24.58 -3.60
N GLY A 289 -10.08 -25.42 -3.09
CA GLY A 289 -9.71 -26.67 -2.43
C GLY A 289 -9.33 -27.74 -3.45
N ASN A 290 -8.46 -28.67 -3.04
CA ASN A 290 -8.19 -29.90 -3.76
C ASN A 290 -7.66 -29.72 -5.19
N TYR A 291 -6.61 -28.89 -5.34
CA TYR A 291 -6.16 -28.42 -6.65
C TYR A 291 -5.53 -29.46 -7.57
N ARG A 292 -5.26 -30.69 -7.11
CA ARG A 292 -4.88 -31.81 -8.01
C ARG A 292 -5.92 -32.09 -9.08
N TYR A 293 -7.20 -31.83 -8.81
CA TYR A 293 -8.31 -32.20 -9.71
C TYR A 293 -8.90 -31.01 -10.49
N TYR A 294 -8.45 -29.79 -10.20
CA TYR A 294 -9.02 -28.56 -10.76
C TYR A 294 -7.91 -27.60 -11.19
N ASN A 295 -7.81 -27.40 -12.50
CA ASN A 295 -7.10 -26.24 -13.04
C ASN A 295 -8.01 -25.03 -12.89
N ASP A 296 -7.45 -23.90 -12.46
CA ASP A 296 -8.24 -22.69 -12.36
C ASP A 296 -8.39 -22.01 -13.72
N GLY A 297 -9.39 -21.14 -13.84
CA GLY A 297 -9.60 -20.32 -15.02
C GLY A 297 -8.47 -19.29 -15.25
N VAL A 298 -8.52 -18.61 -16.40
CA VAL A 298 -7.63 -17.48 -16.68
C VAL A 298 -8.06 -16.27 -15.87
N HIS A 299 -7.14 -15.69 -15.10
CA HIS A 299 -7.34 -14.46 -14.34
C HIS A 299 -6.52 -13.32 -14.90
N THR A 300 -7.15 -12.16 -15.07
CA THR A 300 -6.47 -10.93 -15.48
C THR A 300 -6.01 -10.17 -14.24
N LEU A 301 -4.70 -9.99 -14.12
CA LEU A 301 -4.06 -9.25 -13.04
C LEU A 301 -4.40 -7.76 -13.14
N THR A 302 -4.91 -7.20 -12.04
CA THR A 302 -5.23 -5.77 -11.93
C THR A 302 -4.17 -4.98 -11.16
N GLN A 303 -3.13 -5.65 -10.66
CA GLN A 303 -2.09 -5.12 -9.75
C GLN A 303 -0.72 -5.77 -10.08
N MET A 304 0.37 -5.39 -9.40
CA MET A 304 1.75 -5.78 -9.80
C MET A 304 2.49 -6.74 -8.86
N VAL A 305 1.90 -7.10 -7.72
CA VAL A 305 2.38 -8.18 -6.82
C VAL A 305 1.19 -9.06 -6.55
N PHE A 306 1.35 -10.36 -6.34
CA PHE A 306 0.26 -11.22 -5.89
C PHE A 306 0.78 -12.32 -4.98
N ILE A 307 -0.10 -12.84 -4.15
CA ILE A 307 0.22 -13.78 -3.08
C ILE A 307 -0.57 -15.07 -3.32
N ILE A 308 0.12 -16.22 -3.30
CA ILE A 308 -0.47 -17.56 -3.42
C ILE A 308 -0.29 -18.30 -2.10
#